data_AF-K1S563-F1
#
_entry.id   AF-K1S563-F1
#
_cell.length_a   1.000
_cell.length_b   1.000
_cell.length_c   1.000
_cell.angle_alpha   90.00
_cell.angle_beta   90.00
_cell.angle_gamma   90.00
#
_symmetry.space_group_name_H-M   'P 1'
#
loop_
_entity.id
_entity.type
_entity.pdbx_description
1 polymer ?
#
loop_
_entity_poly.entity_id
_entity_poly.type
_entity_poly.pdbx_seq_one_letter_code
_entity_poly.pdbx_strand_id
1 'polypeptide(L)'
;MKTVLTTLGISLLVLAGCAGQKQAESNFIQENIDNAVAQETIQTDIIEKSGKILNPRTIDKDGNIVYVPIDDWCSGFFPGNIWHMYELTGDQKWLPLAEKYTEDLDSVQYLTWHHDVGFMIGSSYLNGYRFAGKEEYKPVIIQTAKSLSTRFRPAA
;
A
#
# COMPACT_ATOMS: atom_id res chain seq x y z
N MET A 1 -32.54 -5.48 57.66
CA MET A 1 -32.01 -4.18 57.16
C MET A 1 -30.83 -4.34 56.21
N LYS A 2 -29.85 -5.22 56.48
CA LYS A 2 -28.68 -5.42 55.57
C LYS A 2 -29.01 -6.07 54.22
N THR A 3 -30.04 -6.90 54.13
CA THR A 3 -30.50 -7.58 52.90
C THR A 3 -31.32 -6.71 51.95
N VAL A 4 -31.92 -5.63 52.45
CA VAL A 4 -32.68 -4.66 51.63
C VAL A 4 -31.75 -3.61 51.02
N LEU A 5 -30.64 -3.29 51.70
CA LEU A 5 -29.60 -2.39 51.18
C LEU A 5 -28.81 -3.01 50.01
N THR A 6 -28.58 -4.33 50.02
CA THR A 6 -27.87 -5.03 48.94
C THR A 6 -28.71 -5.20 47.67
N THR A 7 -30.04 -5.30 47.79
CA THR A 7 -30.95 -5.39 46.63
C THR A 7 -31.16 -4.04 45.94
N LEU A 8 -31.10 -2.93 46.69
CA LEU A 8 -31.15 -1.58 46.12
C LEU A 8 -29.87 -1.22 45.36
N GLY A 9 -28.69 -1.64 45.85
CA GLY A 9 -27.40 -1.38 45.20
C GLY A 9 -27.24 -2.10 43.85
N ILE A 10 -27.78 -3.31 43.72
CA ILE A 10 -27.75 -4.08 42.47
C ILE A 10 -28.73 -3.49 41.44
N SER A 11 -29.86 -2.94 41.87
CA SER A 11 -30.84 -2.32 40.96
C SER A 11 -30.36 -0.99 40.36
N LEU A 12 -29.48 -0.26 41.05
CA LEU A 12 -28.90 1.00 40.54
C LEU A 12 -27.80 0.77 39.48
N LEU A 13 -27.10 -0.37 39.52
CA LEU A 13 -26.04 -0.72 38.57
C LEU A 13 -26.59 -1.15 37.19
N VAL A 14 -27.85 -1.58 37.12
CA VAL A 14 -28.49 -2.02 35.86
C VAL A 14 -28.99 -0.81 35.03
N LEU A 15 -29.28 0.32 35.66
CA LEU A 15 -29.84 1.51 34.97
C LEU A 15 -28.78 2.40 34.29
N ALA A 16 -27.48 2.20 34.57
CA ALA A 16 -26.40 2.91 33.90
C ALA A 16 -25.90 2.23 32.61
N GLY A 17 -26.36 1.01 32.31
CA GLY A 17 -25.87 0.19 31.19
C GLY A 17 -26.53 0.44 29.84
N CYS A 18 -27.56 1.28 29.76
CA CYS A 18 -28.35 1.47 28.54
C CYS A 18 -28.40 2.92 28.04
N ALA A 19 -27.34 3.70 28.29
CA ALA A 19 -26.98 4.78 27.37
C ALA A 19 -25.99 4.19 26.36
N GLY A 20 -26.48 3.32 25.48
CA GLY A 20 -25.71 2.96 24.29
C GLY A 20 -25.39 4.25 23.57
N GLN A 21 -24.11 4.67 23.58
CA GLN A 21 -23.64 5.65 22.64
C GLN A 21 -24.13 5.16 21.29
N LYS A 22 -24.93 5.98 20.61
CA LYS A 22 -25.27 5.79 19.22
C LYS A 22 -23.91 5.72 18.52
N GLN A 23 -23.43 4.51 18.26
CA GLN A 23 -22.16 4.30 17.60
C GLN A 23 -22.30 5.09 16.30
N ALA A 24 -21.52 6.16 16.16
CA ALA A 24 -21.45 6.87 14.91
C ALA A 24 -21.23 5.79 13.85
N GLU A 25 -22.05 5.76 12.80
CA GLU A 25 -21.88 4.79 11.71
C GLU A 25 -20.39 4.78 11.38
N SER A 26 -19.73 3.66 11.65
CA SER A 26 -18.33 3.50 11.30
C SER A 26 -18.27 3.69 9.79
N ASN A 27 -17.50 4.70 9.36
CA ASN A 27 -17.24 4.84 7.95
C ASN A 27 -16.23 3.74 7.60
N PHE A 28 -16.76 2.55 7.28
CA PHE A 28 -15.99 1.35 6.94
C PHE A 28 -14.87 1.66 5.94
N ILE A 29 -15.12 2.54 4.96
CA ILE A 29 -14.11 2.95 3.98
C ILE A 29 -13.00 3.75 4.67
N GLN A 30 -13.35 4.78 5.44
CA GLN A 30 -12.35 5.61 6.12
C GLN A 30 -11.52 4.81 7.12
N GLU A 31 -12.14 3.93 7.90
CA GLU A 31 -11.43 3.07 8.86
C GLU A 31 -10.40 2.16 8.17
N ASN A 32 -10.73 1.64 6.99
CA ASN A 32 -9.78 0.82 6.22
C ASN A 32 -8.69 1.68 5.57
N ILE A 33 -8.99 2.91 5.15
CA ILE A 33 -7.96 3.86 4.68
C ILE A 33 -7.00 4.21 5.82
N ASP A 34 -7.51 4.53 7.01
CA ASP A 34 -6.69 4.88 8.17
C ASP A 34 -5.79 3.70 8.60
N ASN A 35 -6.33 2.47 8.57
CA ASN A 35 -5.54 1.28 8.82
C ASN A 35 -4.46 1.07 7.74
N ALA A 36 -4.79 1.24 6.46
CA ALA A 36 -3.81 1.14 5.37
C ALA A 36 -2.69 2.17 5.53
N VAL A 37 -3.03 3.43 5.85
CA VAL A 37 -2.06 4.49 6.14
C VAL A 37 -1.14 4.10 7.29
N ALA A 38 -1.68 3.52 8.37
CA ALA A 38 -0.87 3.09 9.51
C ALA A 38 0.10 1.96 9.14
N GLN A 39 -0.37 0.92 8.44
CA GLN A 39 0.47 -0.20 8.01
C GLN A 39 1.54 0.23 7.01
N GLU A 40 1.17 1.04 6.01
CA GLU A 40 2.11 1.52 5.00
C GLU A 40 3.17 2.43 5.64
N THR A 41 2.79 3.27 6.60
CA THR A 41 3.75 4.13 7.34
C THR A 41 4.77 3.27 8.11
N ILE A 42 4.32 2.21 8.79
CA ILE A 42 5.22 1.28 9.50
C ILE A 42 6.18 0.62 8.50
N GLN A 43 5.67 0.14 7.36
CA GLN A 43 6.48 -0.52 6.34
C GLN A 43 7.52 0.43 5.74
N THR A 44 7.15 1.67 5.41
CA THR A 44 8.09 2.67 4.90
C THR A 44 9.12 3.07 5.95
N ASP A 45 8.73 3.25 7.22
CA ASP A 45 9.66 3.60 8.30
C ASP A 45 10.72 2.52 8.53
N ILE A 46 10.33 1.25 8.48
CA ILE A 46 11.25 0.10 8.60
C ILE A 46 12.28 0.12 7.47
N ILE A 47 11.84 0.33 6.23
CA ILE A 47 12.73 0.33 5.06
C ILE A 47 13.62 1.58 5.07
N GLU A 48 13.07 2.77 5.29
CA GLU A 48 13.84 4.02 5.32
C GLU A 48 14.92 3.99 6.40
N LYS A 49 14.62 3.45 7.59
CA LYS A 49 15.61 3.28 8.66
C LYS A 49 16.76 2.32 8.28
N SER A 50 16.53 1.41 7.34
CA SER A 50 17.58 0.51 6.85
C SER A 50 18.60 1.21 5.93
N GLY A 51 18.25 2.38 5.39
CA GLY A 51 19.07 3.12 4.42
C GLY A 51 19.14 2.48 3.03
N LYS A 52 18.29 1.49 2.74
CA LYS A 52 18.20 0.79 1.46
C LYS A 52 16.90 1.11 0.74
N ILE A 53 16.87 0.83 -0.56
CA ILE A 53 15.62 0.77 -1.35
C ILE A 53 15.26 -0.71 -1.47
N LEU A 54 14.11 -1.10 -0.94
CA LEU A 54 13.67 -2.49 -0.86
C LEU A 54 12.19 -2.60 -1.24
N ASN A 55 11.83 -3.66 -1.96
CA ASN A 55 10.45 -3.96 -2.33
C ASN A 55 9.95 -5.17 -1.51
N PRO A 56 9.08 -4.99 -0.51
CA PRO A 56 8.52 -6.09 0.27
C PRO A 56 7.54 -6.92 -0.56
N ARG A 57 7.56 -8.24 -0.38
CA ARG A 57 6.69 -9.18 -1.10
C ARG A 57 5.78 -9.97 -0.17
N THR A 58 6.35 -10.54 0.90
CA THR A 58 5.62 -11.44 1.80
C THR A 58 6.29 -11.47 3.17
N ILE A 59 5.59 -12.06 4.14
CA ILE A 59 6.18 -12.49 5.40
C ILE A 59 6.52 -13.98 5.31
N ASP A 60 7.69 -14.38 5.81
CA ASP A 60 8.08 -15.78 5.90
C ASP A 60 7.47 -16.48 7.13
N LYS A 61 7.71 -17.78 7.27
CA LYS A 61 7.19 -18.59 8.40
C LYS A 61 7.68 -18.14 9.78
N ASP A 62 8.76 -17.38 9.84
CA ASP A 62 9.39 -16.91 11.08
C ASP A 62 9.00 -15.45 11.38
N GLY A 63 8.17 -14.83 10.54
CA GLY A 63 7.68 -13.47 10.72
C GLY A 63 8.55 -12.38 10.08
N ASN A 64 9.56 -12.74 9.29
CA ASN A 64 10.43 -11.76 8.64
C ASN A 64 9.85 -11.27 7.31
N ILE A 65 10.09 -10.00 6.98
CA ILE A 65 9.75 -9.44 5.67
C ILE A 65 10.73 -9.98 4.63
N VAL A 66 10.19 -10.59 3.58
CA VAL A 66 10.91 -11.01 2.39
C VAL A 66 10.86 -9.89 1.36
N TYR A 67 12.04 -9.40 0.99
CA TYR A 67 12.22 -8.39 -0.05
C TYR A 67 12.64 -9.02 -1.37
N VAL A 68 12.28 -8.37 -2.48
CA VAL A 68 12.62 -8.83 -3.83
C VAL A 68 13.52 -7.85 -4.58
N PRO A 69 14.36 -8.35 -5.52
CA PRO A 69 15.12 -7.49 -6.42
C PRO A 69 14.20 -6.76 -7.41
N ILE A 70 14.75 -5.76 -8.09
CA ILE A 70 14.02 -4.92 -9.05
C ILE A 70 13.46 -5.70 -10.26
N ASP A 71 14.07 -6.83 -10.61
CA ASP A 71 13.68 -7.67 -11.75
C ASP A 71 12.71 -8.82 -11.39
N ASP A 72 12.29 -8.92 -10.12
CA ASP A 72 11.17 -9.76 -9.71
C ASP A 72 9.84 -9.13 -10.14
N TRP A 73 8.91 -9.94 -10.61
CA TRP A 73 7.59 -9.50 -11.08
C TRP A 73 6.79 -8.70 -10.04
N CYS A 74 7.08 -8.86 -8.74
CA CYS A 74 6.44 -8.12 -7.66
C CYS A 74 7.02 -6.73 -7.39
N SER A 75 8.14 -6.34 -8.02
CA SER A 75 8.89 -5.12 -7.65
C SER A 75 8.09 -3.83 -7.78
N GLY A 76 7.08 -3.78 -8.67
CA GLY A 76 6.23 -2.61 -8.85
C GLY A 76 5.12 -2.41 -7.83
N PHE A 77 4.76 -3.43 -7.03
CA PHE A 77 3.57 -3.35 -6.19
C PHE A 77 3.73 -2.40 -5.01
N PHE A 78 4.89 -2.42 -4.35
CA PHE A 78 5.14 -1.54 -3.22
C PHE A 78 5.10 -0.05 -3.60
N PRO A 79 5.86 0.45 -4.60
CA PRO A 79 5.69 1.83 -5.05
C PRO A 79 4.25 2.13 -5.53
N GLY A 80 3.55 1.15 -6.12
CA GLY A 80 2.15 1.31 -6.50
C GLY A 80 1.20 1.52 -5.33
N ASN A 81 1.39 0.82 -4.22
CA ASN A 81 0.62 1.04 -2.99
C ASN A 81 0.84 2.45 -2.43
N ILE A 82 2.08 2.93 -2.43
CA ILE A 82 2.40 4.29 -1.96
C ILE A 82 1.75 5.35 -2.87
N TRP A 83 1.74 5.14 -4.19
CA TRP A 83 1.00 6.00 -5.13
C TRP A 83 -0.50 6.02 -4.83
N HIS A 84 -1.11 4.88 -4.49
CA HIS A 84 -2.50 4.83 -4.07
C HIS A 84 -2.72 5.51 -2.72
N MET A 85 -1.79 5.44 -1.77
CA MET A 85 -1.90 6.22 -0.53
C MET A 85 -1.91 7.71 -0.80
N TYR A 86 -1.07 8.20 -1.73
CA TYR A 86 -1.11 9.58 -2.20
C TYR A 86 -2.47 9.95 -2.81
N GLU A 87 -2.99 9.15 -3.74
CA GLU A 87 -4.28 9.38 -4.40
C GLU A 87 -5.46 9.38 -3.42
N LEU A 88 -5.50 8.41 -2.50
CA LEU A 88 -6.60 8.21 -1.55
C LEU A 88 -6.65 9.27 -0.45
N THR A 89 -5.48 9.74 0.00
CA THR A 89 -5.39 10.61 1.19
C THR A 89 -5.06 12.06 0.87
N GLY A 90 -4.42 12.33 -0.27
CA GLY A 90 -3.86 13.64 -0.60
C GLY A 90 -2.66 14.06 0.27
N ASP A 91 -2.19 13.19 1.18
CA ASP A 91 -1.09 13.48 2.09
C ASP A 91 0.24 13.54 1.32
N GLN A 92 0.90 14.70 1.39
CA GLN A 92 2.12 14.98 0.65
C GLN A 92 3.32 14.16 1.15
N LYS A 93 3.25 13.51 2.32
CA LYS A 93 4.33 12.64 2.80
C LYS A 93 4.59 11.45 1.87
N TRP A 94 3.55 11.01 1.14
CA TRP A 94 3.64 9.83 0.26
C TRP A 94 4.37 10.13 -1.05
N LEU A 95 4.27 11.36 -1.55
CA LEU A 95 4.81 11.73 -2.85
C LEU A 95 6.33 11.46 -2.99
N PRO A 96 7.22 11.95 -2.10
CA PRO A 96 8.65 11.70 -2.22
C PRO A 96 9.02 10.21 -2.06
N LEU A 97 8.24 9.44 -1.28
CA LEU A 97 8.43 8.00 -1.15
C LEU A 97 8.03 7.30 -2.45
N ALA A 98 6.86 7.62 -2.99
CA ALA A 98 6.35 7.02 -4.22
C ALA A 98 7.30 7.25 -5.40
N GLU A 99 7.84 8.47 -5.52
CA GLU A 99 8.89 8.82 -6.49
C GLU A 99 10.14 7.97 -6.29
N LYS A 100 10.72 7.99 -5.08
CA LYS A 100 11.94 7.25 -4.74
C LYS A 100 11.87 5.76 -5.10
N TYR A 101 10.81 5.07 -4.68
CA TYR A 101 10.66 3.63 -4.92
C TYR A 101 10.27 3.31 -6.38
N THR A 102 9.59 4.24 -7.07
CA THR A 102 9.29 4.08 -8.50
C THR A 102 10.54 4.21 -9.34
N GLU A 103 11.34 5.24 -9.08
CA GLU A 103 12.50 5.59 -9.91
C GLU A 103 13.61 4.53 -9.84
N ASP A 104 13.73 3.79 -8.74
CA ASP A 104 14.63 2.63 -8.61
C ASP A 104 14.34 1.51 -9.64
N LEU A 105 13.13 1.48 -10.19
CA LEU A 105 12.72 0.50 -11.20
C LEU A 105 13.03 0.92 -12.65
N ASP A 106 13.75 2.02 -12.90
CA ASP A 106 14.01 2.55 -14.25
C ASP A 106 14.52 1.49 -15.23
N SER A 107 15.47 0.65 -14.79
CA SER A 107 16.09 -0.38 -15.64
C SER A 107 15.12 -1.47 -16.13
N VAL A 108 13.96 -1.63 -15.48
CA VAL A 108 12.94 -2.62 -15.86
C VAL A 108 12.41 -2.36 -17.27
N GLN A 109 12.44 -1.11 -17.74
CA GLN A 109 11.95 -0.75 -19.08
C GLN A 109 12.69 -1.45 -20.23
N TYR A 110 13.87 -2.00 -19.98
CA TYR A 110 14.68 -2.71 -20.96
C TYR A 110 14.53 -4.24 -20.89
N LEU A 111 13.74 -4.78 -19.96
CA LEU A 111 13.54 -6.22 -19.84
C LEU A 111 12.63 -6.75 -20.95
N THR A 112 13.20 -7.52 -21.88
CA THR A 112 12.47 -8.17 -22.98
C THR A 112 12.20 -9.67 -22.74
N TRP A 113 12.81 -10.23 -21.70
CA TRP A 113 12.75 -11.67 -21.39
C TRP A 113 11.64 -12.03 -20.39
N HIS A 114 10.97 -11.03 -19.79
CA HIS A 114 9.95 -11.20 -18.75
C HIS A 114 8.59 -10.64 -19.21
N HIS A 115 7.46 -11.33 -18.96
CA HIS A 115 6.14 -10.82 -19.38
C HIS A 115 5.48 -9.89 -18.35
N ASP A 116 5.85 -10.00 -17.08
CA ASP A 116 5.28 -9.18 -16.00
C ASP A 116 5.83 -7.76 -15.90
N VAL A 117 6.58 -7.27 -16.89
CA VAL A 117 7.07 -5.88 -16.91
C VAL A 117 5.93 -4.87 -16.83
N GLY A 118 4.71 -5.27 -17.22
CA GLY A 118 3.48 -4.51 -17.00
C GLY A 118 3.11 -4.35 -15.52
N PHE A 119 3.28 -5.37 -14.67
CA PHE A 119 3.07 -5.21 -13.23
C PHE A 119 4.12 -4.30 -12.61
N MET A 120 5.37 -4.46 -13.03
CA MET A 120 6.51 -3.75 -12.46
C MET A 120 6.46 -2.24 -12.76
N ILE A 121 6.28 -1.86 -14.03
CA ILE A 121 6.25 -0.44 -14.47
C ILE A 121 4.83 0.14 -14.43
N GLY A 122 3.81 -0.68 -14.67
CA GLY A 122 2.42 -0.24 -14.66
C GLY A 122 1.92 0.10 -13.27
N SER A 123 2.37 -0.61 -12.23
CA SER A 123 2.00 -0.28 -10.84
C SER A 123 2.81 0.92 -10.31
N SER A 124 4.00 1.16 -10.85
CA SER A 124 4.92 2.23 -10.39
C SER A 124 4.81 3.48 -11.28
N TYR A 125 5.58 3.55 -12.36
CA TYR A 125 5.64 4.71 -13.27
C TYR A 125 4.28 5.12 -13.84
N LEU A 126 3.43 4.18 -14.26
CA LEU A 126 2.12 4.55 -14.80
C LEU A 126 1.20 5.16 -13.73
N ASN A 127 1.30 4.72 -12.47
CA ASN A 127 0.57 5.36 -11.39
C ASN A 127 1.12 6.76 -11.04
N GLY A 128 2.44 6.95 -11.07
CA GLY A 128 3.02 8.30 -10.95
C GLY A 128 2.56 9.25 -12.06
N TYR A 129 2.47 8.76 -13.30
CA TYR A 129 1.90 9.49 -14.43
C TYR A 129 0.43 9.87 -14.18
N ARG A 130 -0.38 8.90 -13.72
CA ARG A 130 -1.83 9.07 -13.53
C ARG A 130 -2.20 9.94 -12.34
N PHE A 131 -1.55 9.76 -11.20
CA PHE A 131 -1.98 10.34 -9.92
C PHE A 131 -1.25 11.63 -9.57
N ALA A 132 -0.01 11.81 -10.05
CA ALA A 132 0.80 13.00 -9.77
C ALA A 132 1.18 13.80 -11.03
N GLY A 133 0.69 13.43 -12.21
CA GLY A 133 0.95 14.16 -13.45
C GLY A 133 2.44 14.16 -13.85
N LYS A 134 3.17 13.10 -13.50
CA LYS A 134 4.59 12.92 -13.83
C LYS A 134 4.78 12.61 -15.32
N GLU A 135 4.60 13.62 -16.16
CA GLU A 135 4.74 13.51 -17.62
C GLU A 135 6.12 12.95 -18.04
N GLU A 136 7.15 13.21 -17.23
CA GLU A 136 8.50 12.66 -17.39
C GLU A 136 8.57 11.13 -17.30
N TYR A 137 7.57 10.45 -16.73
CA TYR A 137 7.50 8.98 -16.65
C TYR A 137 7.02 8.32 -17.94
N LYS A 138 6.39 9.09 -18.84
CA LYS A 138 5.83 8.60 -20.09
C LYS A 138 6.82 7.86 -21.00
N PRO A 139 8.07 8.32 -21.20
CA PRO A 139 9.06 7.61 -22.00
C PRO A 139 9.35 6.20 -21.45
N VAL A 140 9.47 6.05 -20.13
CA VAL A 140 9.71 4.76 -19.45
C VAL A 140 8.53 3.81 -19.70
N ILE A 141 7.30 4.29 -19.53
CA ILE A 141 6.08 3.49 -19.78
C ILE A 141 6.03 3.00 -21.23
N ILE A 142 6.29 3.88 -22.20
CA ILE A 142 6.30 3.53 -23.63
C ILE A 142 7.42 2.54 -23.95
N GLN A 143 8.61 2.74 -23.38
CA GLN A 143 9.73 1.84 -23.59
C GLN A 143 9.44 0.44 -23.04
N THR A 144 8.85 0.34 -21.85
CA THR A 144 8.39 -0.94 -21.29
C THR A 144 7.34 -1.61 -22.17
N ALA A 145 6.39 -0.85 -22.72
CA ALA A 145 5.40 -1.40 -23.65
C ALA A 145 6.06 -1.98 -24.91
N LYS A 146 7.11 -1.32 -25.45
CA LYS A 146 7.91 -1.87 -26.55
C LYS A 146 8.60 -3.17 -26.13
N SER A 147 9.24 -3.20 -24.96
CA SER A 147 9.90 -4.40 -24.45
C SER A 147 8.93 -5.56 -24.22
N LEU A 148 7.72 -5.31 -23.72
CA LEU A 148 6.67 -6.32 -23.62
C LEU A 148 6.23 -6.83 -25.00
N SER A 149 6.09 -5.93 -25.97
CA SER A 149 5.64 -6.28 -27.32
C SER A 149 6.58 -7.25 -28.04
N THR A 150 7.88 -7.27 -27.74
CA THR A 150 8.84 -8.23 -28.33
C THR A 150 8.54 -9.68 -27.97
N ARG A 151 7.67 -9.91 -26.98
CA ARG A 151 7.26 -11.24 -26.52
C ARG A 151 6.05 -11.80 -27.25
N PHE A 152 5.35 -10.98 -28.05
CA PHE A 152 4.22 -11.45 -28.84
C PHE A 152 4.66 -12.50 -29.84
N ARG A 153 3.90 -13.60 -29.93
CA ARG A 153 4.11 -14.69 -30.87
C ARG A 153 2.91 -14.77 -31.80
N PRO A 154 3.01 -14.26 -33.05
CA PRO A 154 1.86 -14.17 -33.97
C PRO A 154 1.15 -15.49 -34.31
N ALA A 155 1.82 -16.63 -34.10
CA ALA A 155 1.33 -17.96 -34.44
C ALA A 155 1.41 -18.96 -33.26
N ALA A 156 1.29 -18.45 -32.02
CA ALA A 156 1.28 -19.29 -30.81
C ALA A 156 0.07 -20.24 -30.75
#